data_AF-A0A4Q7CNX8-F1
#
_entry.id   AF-A0A4Q7CNX8-F1
#
_cell.length_a   1.000
_cell.length_b   1.000
_cell.length_c   1.000
_cell.angle_alpha   90.00
_cell.angle_beta   90.00
_cell.angle_gamma   90.00
#
_symmetry.space_group_name_H-M   'P 1'
#
loop_
_entity.id
_entity.type
_entity.pdbx_description
1 polymer ?
#
loop_
_entity_poly.entity_id
_entity_poly.type
_entity_poly.pdbx_seq_one_letter_code
_entity_poly.pdbx_strand_id
1 'polypeptide(L)'
;MKRFLTYSAAVASLSLLLTGCSSNEGKKTSDAQAQTEQHSKEASTSKDIKINKEKLSDQERENMKKEVLDWADKRAKQKGLAVSNRYFGAGEISSGDWYAMTPKGEMQVSNQGSPGPKAFDRHNLVGVVMYKSKDGTTGFDSKAKDLTNIESYQNVADLNQPVTKYLFADDGNVYEYTFKPVEKVTLSSGFAPKDHNDKDPNLKPDHAFSLSEDESADETMQRLVKQYGNQKK
;
A
#
# COMPACT_ATOMS: atom_id res chain seq x y z
N MET A 1 19.70 55.94 -20.00
CA MET A 1 18.55 56.80 -20.37
C MET A 1 17.26 56.07 -20.02
N LYS A 2 16.32 56.77 -19.36
CA LYS A 2 15.05 56.27 -18.83
C LYS A 2 14.11 55.83 -19.96
N ARG A 3 13.26 54.82 -19.71
CA ARG A 3 11.79 54.96 -19.61
C ARG A 3 11.08 53.62 -19.35
N PHE A 4 10.26 53.63 -18.31
CA PHE A 4 9.11 52.77 -18.06
C PHE A 4 8.04 52.97 -19.15
N LEU A 5 7.18 51.96 -19.38
CA LEU A 5 5.72 52.15 -19.31
C LEU A 5 4.99 50.80 -19.33
N THR A 6 4.16 50.60 -18.31
CA THR A 6 3.09 49.60 -18.18
C THR A 6 1.83 50.08 -18.91
N TYR A 7 0.99 49.14 -19.38
CA TYR A 7 -0.44 49.39 -19.59
C TYR A 7 -1.26 48.15 -19.22
N SER A 8 -2.27 48.39 -18.39
CA SER A 8 -3.38 47.50 -18.03
C SER A 8 -4.66 47.95 -18.75
N ALA A 9 -5.73 47.15 -18.58
CA ALA A 9 -7.15 47.39 -18.93
C ALA A 9 -7.57 46.82 -20.31
N ALA A 10 -8.76 46.23 -20.53
CA ALA A 10 -9.93 46.03 -19.70
C ALA A 10 -10.77 44.86 -20.25
N VAL A 11 -11.61 44.30 -19.36
CA VAL A 11 -12.67 43.32 -19.60
C VAL A 11 -13.82 43.95 -20.38
N ALA A 12 -14.41 43.21 -21.34
CA ALA A 12 -15.76 43.46 -21.81
C ALA A 12 -16.46 42.12 -22.09
N SER A 13 -17.36 41.74 -21.20
CA SER A 13 -18.31 40.64 -21.34
C SER A 13 -19.52 41.13 -22.13
N LEU A 14 -19.88 40.46 -23.23
CA LEU A 14 -21.24 40.51 -23.78
C LEU A 14 -21.46 39.39 -24.80
N SER A 15 -22.24 38.37 -24.43
CA SER A 15 -22.82 37.44 -25.41
C SER A 15 -24.28 37.16 -25.04
N LEU A 16 -25.14 37.53 -25.98
CA LEU A 16 -26.59 37.48 -25.95
C LEU A 16 -27.14 36.06 -25.90
N LEU A 17 -28.25 35.91 -25.17
CA LEU A 17 -29.20 34.80 -25.29
C LEU A 17 -30.06 35.00 -26.55
N LEU A 18 -30.43 33.90 -27.23
CA LEU A 18 -31.83 33.44 -27.40
C LEU A 18 -31.95 32.27 -28.43
N THR A 19 -32.55 31.16 -27.96
CA THR A 19 -33.62 30.30 -28.58
C THR A 19 -33.68 30.07 -30.11
N GLY A 20 -34.02 28.91 -30.69
CA GLY A 20 -34.61 27.64 -30.23
C GLY A 20 -35.01 26.72 -31.41
N CYS A 21 -35.21 25.43 -31.09
CA CYS A 21 -36.02 24.32 -31.67
C CYS A 21 -36.16 23.97 -33.19
N SER A 22 -35.71 22.74 -33.51
CA SER A 22 -36.31 21.60 -34.28
C SER A 22 -36.97 21.76 -35.67
N SER A 23 -36.45 21.06 -36.71
CA SER A 23 -36.89 19.73 -37.19
C SER A 23 -36.49 19.38 -38.66
N ASN A 24 -36.10 18.12 -38.84
CA ASN A 24 -36.07 17.20 -40.00
C ASN A 24 -35.28 17.40 -41.34
N GLU A 25 -34.52 16.33 -41.63
CA GLU A 25 -34.07 15.70 -42.89
C GLU A 25 -33.00 16.33 -43.82
N GLY A 26 -31.87 15.60 -43.97
CA GLY A 26 -31.28 15.34 -45.30
C GLY A 26 -29.78 15.61 -45.53
N LYS A 27 -28.97 14.54 -45.43
CA LYS A 27 -27.82 14.18 -46.31
C LYS A 27 -26.37 14.60 -45.94
N LYS A 28 -25.67 13.60 -45.38
CA LYS A 28 -24.28 13.09 -45.58
C LYS A 28 -23.12 14.06 -45.89
N THR A 29 -22.10 14.04 -45.01
CA THR A 29 -20.69 13.60 -45.26
C THR A 29 -19.93 13.60 -43.92
N SER A 30 -19.53 12.42 -43.42
CA SER A 30 -18.14 12.00 -43.11
C SER A 30 -17.28 13.03 -42.38
N ASP A 31 -16.95 12.78 -41.10
CA ASP A 31 -15.57 12.47 -40.71
C ASP A 31 -15.46 12.04 -39.23
N ALA A 32 -14.44 11.24 -38.99
CA ALA A 32 -14.13 10.42 -37.83
C ALA A 32 -14.29 11.09 -36.44
N GLN A 33 -15.03 10.42 -35.55
CA GLN A 33 -14.88 10.58 -34.10
C GLN A 33 -14.12 9.38 -33.54
N ALA A 34 -12.90 9.65 -33.08
CA ALA A 34 -12.15 8.79 -32.18
C ALA A 34 -12.96 8.58 -30.90
N GLN A 35 -13.28 7.32 -30.59
CA GLN A 35 -13.75 6.94 -29.27
C GLN A 35 -12.56 6.92 -28.32
N THR A 36 -12.50 7.90 -27.44
CA THR A 36 -11.68 7.86 -26.23
C THR A 36 -12.35 6.87 -25.27
N GLU A 37 -11.80 5.67 -25.16
CA GLU A 37 -12.14 4.73 -24.09
C GLU A 37 -11.61 5.30 -22.77
N GLN A 38 -12.49 5.95 -22.00
CA GLN A 38 -12.28 6.16 -20.58
C GLN A 38 -12.40 4.81 -19.89
N HIS A 39 -11.27 4.14 -19.70
CA HIS A 39 -11.13 2.99 -18.83
C HIS A 39 -11.22 3.47 -17.38
N SER A 40 -12.45 3.76 -16.90
CA SER A 40 -12.73 3.79 -15.48
C SER A 40 -12.58 2.35 -14.97
N LYS A 41 -11.46 2.06 -14.29
CA LYS A 41 -11.34 0.86 -13.46
C LYS A 41 -12.44 0.95 -12.40
N GLU A 42 -13.59 0.35 -12.69
CA GLU A 42 -14.59 0.02 -11.69
C GLU A 42 -13.88 -0.82 -10.63
N ALA A 43 -13.71 -0.23 -9.45
CA ALA A 43 -13.37 -0.98 -8.26
C ALA A 43 -14.44 -2.05 -8.09
N SER A 44 -14.07 -3.30 -8.34
CA SER A 44 -14.91 -4.47 -8.08
C SER A 44 -15.46 -4.37 -6.66
N THR A 45 -16.72 -3.97 -6.53
CA THR A 45 -17.49 -4.05 -5.31
C THR A 45 -17.80 -5.52 -5.04
N SER A 46 -16.80 -6.28 -4.58
CA SER A 46 -17.03 -7.54 -3.89
C SER A 46 -17.54 -7.19 -2.49
N LYS A 47 -18.76 -7.65 -2.18
CA LYS A 47 -19.31 -7.60 -0.83
C LYS A 47 -18.31 -8.26 0.14
N ASP A 48 -17.79 -7.47 1.09
CA ASP A 48 -16.99 -7.84 2.27
C ASP A 48 -16.60 -9.32 2.43
N ILE A 49 -15.70 -9.85 1.58
CA ILE A 49 -15.05 -11.13 1.88
C ILE A 49 -13.79 -10.80 2.67
N LYS A 50 -13.92 -10.85 3.99
CA LYS A 50 -12.83 -10.66 4.95
C LYS A 50 -12.34 -12.02 5.45
N ILE A 51 -11.04 -12.15 5.67
CA ILE A 51 -10.46 -13.29 6.39
C ILE A 51 -10.58 -12.99 7.88
N ASN A 52 -11.19 -13.88 8.67
CA ASN A 52 -11.22 -13.65 10.11
C ASN A 52 -9.91 -14.16 10.73
N LYS A 53 -8.96 -13.25 10.98
CA LYS A 53 -7.63 -13.58 11.52
C LYS A 53 -7.70 -14.38 12.82
N GLU A 54 -8.67 -14.11 13.69
CA GLU A 54 -8.85 -14.80 14.97
C GLU A 54 -9.33 -16.25 14.81
N LYS A 55 -10.01 -16.56 13.70
CA LYS A 55 -10.51 -17.92 13.39
C LYS A 55 -9.51 -18.79 12.63
N LEU A 56 -8.38 -18.24 12.18
CA LEU A 56 -7.33 -19.04 11.53
C LEU A 56 -6.68 -19.99 12.55
N SER A 57 -6.44 -21.22 12.13
CA SER A 57 -5.52 -22.14 12.80
C SER A 57 -4.07 -21.71 12.56
N ASP A 58 -3.14 -22.24 13.36
CA ASP A 58 -1.70 -22.01 13.16
C ASP A 58 -1.23 -22.52 11.79
N GLN A 59 -1.76 -23.67 11.35
CA GLN A 59 -1.43 -24.23 10.05
C GLN A 59 -1.91 -23.33 8.89
N GLU A 60 -3.11 -22.75 8.99
CA GLU A 60 -3.60 -21.80 7.98
C GLU A 60 -2.76 -20.52 7.94
N ARG A 61 -2.34 -20.00 9.11
CA ARG A 61 -1.42 -18.85 9.19
C ARG A 61 -0.08 -19.14 8.51
N GLU A 62 0.53 -20.28 8.80
CA GLU A 62 1.82 -20.66 8.19
C GLU A 62 1.68 -20.93 6.69
N ASN A 63 0.61 -21.57 6.24
CA ASN A 63 0.34 -21.79 4.82
C ASN A 63 0.17 -20.45 4.08
N MET A 64 -0.61 -19.53 4.64
CA MET A 64 -0.80 -18.19 4.08
C MET A 64 0.52 -17.41 3.98
N LYS A 65 1.33 -17.44 5.04
CA LYS A 65 2.67 -16.86 5.05
C LYS A 65 3.56 -17.46 3.97
N LYS A 66 3.52 -18.79 3.80
CA LYS A 66 4.25 -19.48 2.74
C LYS A 66 3.80 -19.04 1.36
N GLU A 67 2.49 -18.97 1.09
CA GLU A 67 1.94 -18.55 -0.19
C GLU A 67 2.36 -17.11 -0.55
N VAL A 68 2.30 -16.19 0.41
CA VAL A 68 2.78 -14.81 0.22
C VAL A 68 4.29 -14.78 -0.02
N LEU A 69 5.08 -15.57 0.71
CA LEU A 69 6.53 -15.59 0.50
C LEU A 69 6.93 -16.22 -0.84
N ASP A 70 6.24 -17.25 -1.29
CA ASP A 70 6.48 -17.86 -2.60
C ASP A 70 6.13 -16.87 -3.73
N TRP A 71 5.02 -16.13 -3.61
CA TRP A 71 4.71 -15.03 -4.52
C TRP A 71 5.82 -13.97 -4.51
N ALA A 72 6.22 -13.53 -3.31
CA ALA A 72 7.15 -12.44 -3.16
C ALA A 72 8.55 -12.81 -3.66
N ASP A 73 9.02 -14.05 -3.44
CA ASP A 73 10.27 -14.58 -3.99
C ASP A 73 10.27 -14.59 -5.51
N LYS A 74 9.19 -15.10 -6.13
CA LYS A 74 9.03 -15.10 -7.58
C LYS A 74 9.04 -13.67 -8.14
N ARG A 75 8.27 -12.76 -7.51
CA ARG A 75 8.17 -11.36 -7.92
C ARG A 75 9.50 -10.63 -7.78
N ALA A 76 10.22 -10.86 -6.68
CA ALA A 76 11.51 -10.26 -6.42
C ALA A 76 12.56 -10.72 -7.44
N LYS A 77 12.62 -12.02 -7.76
CA LYS A 77 13.49 -12.56 -8.83
C LYS A 77 13.22 -11.91 -10.19
N GLN A 78 11.94 -11.75 -10.56
CA GLN A 78 11.56 -11.08 -11.81
C GLN A 78 12.01 -9.62 -11.87
N LYS A 79 12.00 -8.91 -10.73
CA LYS A 79 12.43 -7.51 -10.63
C LYS A 79 13.92 -7.34 -10.31
N GLY A 80 14.68 -8.43 -10.14
CA GLY A 80 16.08 -8.37 -9.69
C GLY A 80 16.25 -7.77 -8.29
N LEU A 81 15.28 -8.03 -7.41
CA LEU A 81 15.21 -7.59 -6.01
C LEU A 81 15.36 -8.77 -5.06
N ALA A 82 15.73 -8.47 -3.81
CA ALA A 82 15.64 -9.37 -2.67
C ALA A 82 14.29 -9.20 -1.96
N VAL A 83 13.87 -10.23 -1.21
CA VAL A 83 12.69 -10.20 -0.34
C VAL A 83 12.97 -10.76 1.04
N SER A 84 12.33 -10.19 2.06
CA SER A 84 12.32 -10.71 3.42
C SER A 84 10.92 -10.64 4.03
N ASN A 85 10.60 -11.58 4.93
CA ASN A 85 9.43 -11.49 5.81
C ASN A 85 9.72 -10.74 7.12
N ARG A 86 10.93 -10.20 7.29
CA ARG A 86 11.29 -9.29 8.38
C ARG A 86 10.88 -7.86 8.01
N TYR A 87 9.58 -7.64 7.85
CA TYR A 87 9.00 -6.36 7.37
C TYR A 87 8.75 -5.33 8.50
N PHE A 88 8.53 -5.84 9.71
CA PHE A 88 8.21 -5.06 10.90
C PHE A 88 9.09 -5.51 12.06
N GLY A 89 9.45 -4.57 12.92
CA GLY A 89 10.05 -4.80 14.23
C GLY A 89 9.69 -3.67 15.18
N ALA A 90 9.19 -4.02 16.37
CA ALA A 90 8.88 -3.05 17.42
C ALA A 90 10.19 -2.53 18.02
N GLY A 91 10.39 -1.21 18.00
CA GLY A 91 11.49 -0.58 18.74
C GLY A 91 11.24 -0.62 20.25
N GLU A 92 12.25 -0.24 21.04
CA GLU A 92 12.14 -0.16 22.51
C GLU A 92 11.23 0.97 23.01
N ILE A 93 10.59 1.71 22.11
CA ILE A 93 9.77 2.88 22.44
C ILE A 93 8.39 2.51 22.98
N SER A 94 7.95 1.27 22.83
CA SER A 94 6.63 0.82 23.28
C SER A 94 6.57 -0.69 23.44
N SER A 95 5.91 -1.13 24.52
CA SER A 95 5.52 -2.52 24.79
C SER A 95 4.14 -2.89 24.24
N GLY A 96 3.45 -1.97 23.57
CA GLY A 96 2.07 -2.13 23.10
C GLY A 96 1.97 -2.61 21.66
N ASP A 97 0.73 -2.66 21.17
CA ASP A 97 0.41 -2.98 19.78
C ASP A 97 0.91 -1.88 18.85
N TRP A 98 1.25 -2.28 17.63
CA TRP A 98 1.69 -1.36 16.58
C TRP A 98 0.74 -1.43 15.40
N TYR A 99 0.64 -0.31 14.70
CA TYR A 99 -0.23 -0.15 13.55
C TYR A 99 0.45 0.52 12.37
N ALA A 100 -0.07 0.23 11.19
CA ALA A 100 0.13 1.00 9.97
C ALA A 100 -1.09 1.90 9.74
N MET A 101 -0.88 3.08 9.14
CA MET A 101 -1.98 3.90 8.63
C MET A 101 -2.25 3.53 7.17
N THR A 102 -3.52 3.29 6.82
CA THR A 102 -3.97 3.01 5.44
C THR A 102 -5.09 3.97 5.03
N PRO A 103 -5.52 4.02 3.76
CA PRO A 103 -6.62 4.89 3.33
C PRO A 103 -7.96 4.52 3.97
N LYS A 104 -8.08 3.30 4.52
CA LYS A 104 -9.27 2.87 5.24
C LYS A 104 -9.15 3.04 6.77
N GLY A 105 -8.02 3.57 7.26
CA GLY A 105 -7.73 3.82 8.69
C GLY A 105 -6.56 2.99 9.24
N GLU A 106 -6.53 2.80 10.56
CA GLU A 106 -5.47 2.05 11.25
C GLU A 106 -5.57 0.53 10.94
N MET A 107 -4.42 -0.14 10.87
CA MET A 107 -4.32 -1.59 10.69
C MET A 107 -3.29 -2.17 11.65
N GLN A 108 -3.68 -3.13 12.48
CA GLN A 108 -2.79 -3.76 13.44
C GLN A 108 -1.69 -4.58 12.73
N VAL A 109 -0.43 -4.34 13.05
CA VAL A 109 0.73 -5.10 12.53
C VAL A 109 1.42 -5.93 13.60
N SER A 110 1.17 -5.64 14.88
CA SER A 110 1.67 -6.38 16.04
C SER A 110 0.60 -6.47 17.12
N ASN A 111 0.47 -7.62 17.77
CA ASN A 111 -0.41 -7.83 18.91
C ASN A 111 0.41 -8.19 20.15
N GLN A 112 0.60 -7.23 21.04
CA GLN A 112 1.15 -7.34 22.39
C GLN A 112 0.02 -7.33 23.45
N GLY A 113 -1.24 -7.19 23.04
CA GLY A 113 -2.42 -7.24 23.90
C GLY A 113 -2.82 -5.90 24.50
N SER A 114 -2.22 -4.79 24.07
CA SER A 114 -2.52 -3.44 24.57
C SER A 114 -2.40 -2.41 23.44
N PRO A 115 -3.52 -1.85 22.94
CA PRO A 115 -4.90 -2.05 23.38
C PRO A 115 -5.55 -3.39 22.97
N GLY A 116 -4.89 -4.20 22.15
CA GLY A 116 -5.40 -5.49 21.67
C GLY A 116 -6.14 -5.40 20.33
N PRO A 117 -6.45 -6.54 19.70
CA PRO A 117 -6.98 -6.61 18.33
C PRO A 117 -8.31 -5.85 18.15
N LYS A 118 -9.18 -5.84 19.17
CA LYS A 118 -10.48 -5.15 19.10
C LYS A 118 -10.38 -3.63 18.94
N ALA A 119 -9.21 -3.04 19.18
CA ALA A 119 -8.99 -1.62 18.94
C ALA A 119 -8.75 -1.30 17.45
N PHE A 120 -8.65 -2.31 16.59
CA PHE A 120 -8.36 -2.17 15.17
C PHE A 120 -9.45 -2.82 14.32
N ASP A 121 -9.94 -2.10 13.32
CA ASP A 121 -10.91 -2.64 12.35
C ASP A 121 -10.27 -3.58 11.33
N ARG A 122 -8.93 -3.58 11.25
CA ARG A 122 -8.13 -4.35 10.30
C ARG A 122 -6.87 -4.88 10.93
N HIS A 123 -6.45 -6.03 10.43
CA HIS A 123 -5.28 -6.74 10.91
C HIS A 123 -4.44 -7.19 9.73
N ASN A 124 -3.14 -6.94 9.81
CA ASN A 124 -2.19 -7.52 8.89
C ASN A 124 -2.16 -9.05 9.08
N LEU A 125 -2.26 -9.78 7.97
CA LEU A 125 -2.12 -11.23 7.93
C LEU A 125 -0.66 -11.62 7.72
N VAL A 126 -0.03 -11.03 6.70
CA VAL A 126 1.37 -11.28 6.32
C VAL A 126 1.98 -10.01 5.76
N GLY A 127 3.18 -9.66 6.21
CA GLY A 127 3.96 -8.58 5.61
C GLY A 127 5.25 -9.08 4.99
N VAL A 128 5.68 -8.43 3.91
CA VAL A 128 6.97 -8.65 3.26
C VAL A 128 7.60 -7.32 2.88
N VAL A 129 8.91 -7.32 2.69
CA VAL A 129 9.67 -6.17 2.21
C VAL A 129 10.53 -6.60 1.03
N MET A 130 10.56 -5.77 -0.02
CA MET A 130 11.41 -5.94 -1.18
C MET A 130 12.38 -4.78 -1.31
N TYR A 131 13.62 -5.08 -1.71
CA TYR A 131 14.68 -4.08 -1.85
C TYR A 131 15.77 -4.56 -2.80
N LYS A 132 16.61 -3.65 -3.28
CA LYS A 132 17.86 -4.03 -3.96
C LYS A 132 18.87 -4.50 -2.92
N SER A 133 19.37 -5.74 -3.00
CA SER A 133 20.41 -6.21 -2.09
C SER A 133 21.78 -5.58 -2.41
N LYS A 134 22.58 -5.30 -1.37
CA LYS A 134 23.98 -4.86 -1.51
C LYS A 134 24.89 -5.91 -2.14
N ASP A 135 24.62 -7.20 -1.89
CA ASP A 135 25.45 -8.31 -2.35
C ASP A 135 24.95 -8.94 -3.65
N GLY A 136 23.93 -8.35 -4.27
CA GLY A 136 23.33 -8.86 -5.51
C GLY A 136 22.33 -10.00 -5.31
N THR A 137 22.00 -10.40 -4.08
CA THR A 137 20.95 -11.39 -3.80
C THR A 137 19.63 -11.00 -4.45
N THR A 138 18.96 -11.99 -5.06
CA THR A 138 17.61 -11.86 -5.62
C THR A 138 16.72 -13.00 -5.14
N GLY A 139 15.45 -12.72 -4.91
CA GLY A 139 14.55 -13.64 -4.21
C GLY A 139 14.75 -13.59 -2.70
N PHE A 140 14.41 -14.67 -2.00
CA PHE A 140 14.42 -14.69 -0.54
C PHE A 140 15.83 -14.46 0.04
N ASP A 141 15.97 -13.43 0.88
CA ASP A 141 17.20 -13.07 1.57
C ASP A 141 17.19 -13.63 2.99
N SER A 142 17.97 -14.70 3.20
CA SER A 142 18.10 -15.34 4.51
C SER A 142 18.86 -14.48 5.54
N LYS A 143 19.74 -13.57 5.10
CA LYS A 143 20.52 -12.68 5.99
C LYS A 143 19.63 -11.65 6.66
N ALA A 144 18.50 -11.32 6.03
CA ALA A 144 17.53 -10.38 6.57
C ALA A 144 16.77 -10.92 7.81
N LYS A 145 16.91 -12.21 8.15
CA LYS A 145 16.30 -12.79 9.36
C LYS A 145 16.94 -12.24 10.64
N ASP A 146 18.24 -11.94 10.58
CA ASP A 146 19.03 -11.52 11.74
C ASP A 146 19.01 -10.00 11.93
N LEU A 147 18.16 -9.26 11.17
CA LEU A 147 18.07 -7.82 11.31
C LEU A 147 17.56 -7.42 12.69
N THR A 148 18.38 -6.61 13.36
CA THR A 148 18.02 -5.90 14.57
C THR A 148 17.27 -4.61 14.22
N ASN A 149 16.50 -4.06 15.17
CA ASN A 149 15.83 -2.78 14.96
C ASN A 149 16.81 -1.61 14.82
N ILE A 150 18.01 -1.73 15.42
CA ILE A 150 19.06 -0.72 15.42
C ILE A 150 19.75 -0.66 14.06
N GLU A 151 20.17 -1.82 13.55
CA GLU A 151 20.95 -1.88 12.32
C GLU A 151 20.04 -1.91 11.08
N SER A 152 18.87 -2.55 11.17
CA SER A 152 17.82 -2.51 10.16
C SER A 152 18.25 -2.80 8.71
N TYR A 153 17.50 -2.33 7.71
CA TYR A 153 17.72 -2.69 6.30
C TYR A 153 19.05 -2.23 5.76
N GLN A 154 19.73 -1.25 6.37
CA GLN A 154 21.03 -0.79 5.90
C GLN A 154 22.10 -1.91 5.88
N ASN A 155 21.90 -3.02 6.60
CA ASN A 155 22.83 -4.16 6.57
C ASN A 155 22.70 -5.00 5.29
N VAL A 156 21.52 -5.03 4.66
CA VAL A 156 21.22 -5.93 3.54
C VAL A 156 20.82 -5.19 2.26
N ALA A 157 20.15 -4.06 2.39
CA ALA A 157 19.61 -3.27 1.28
C ALA A 157 20.57 -2.16 0.84
N ASP A 158 20.69 -1.98 -0.48
CA ASP A 158 21.23 -0.75 -1.07
C ASP A 158 20.18 0.36 -0.93
N LEU A 159 20.30 1.18 0.10
CA LEU A 159 19.38 2.28 0.38
C LEU A 159 19.51 3.44 -0.62
N ASN A 160 20.41 3.38 -1.61
CA ASN A 160 20.35 4.29 -2.77
C ASN A 160 19.27 3.87 -3.78
N GLN A 161 18.58 2.75 -3.51
CA GLN A 161 17.43 2.27 -4.25
C GLN A 161 16.20 2.24 -3.35
N PRO A 162 14.99 2.24 -3.93
CA PRO A 162 13.77 2.15 -3.15
C PRO A 162 13.66 0.85 -2.34
N VAL A 163 12.97 0.94 -1.21
CA VAL A 163 12.54 -0.21 -0.41
C VAL A 163 11.02 -0.20 -0.39
N THR A 164 10.37 -1.33 -0.66
CA THR A 164 8.90 -1.42 -0.67
C THR A 164 8.43 -2.41 0.37
N LYS A 165 7.54 -1.99 1.28
CA LYS A 165 6.82 -2.88 2.20
C LYS A 165 5.43 -3.18 1.65
N TYR A 166 5.03 -4.44 1.74
CA TYR A 166 3.71 -4.94 1.38
C TYR A 166 3.04 -5.54 2.62
N LEU A 167 1.75 -5.27 2.81
CA LEU A 167 0.93 -5.74 3.92
C LEU A 167 -0.35 -6.36 3.36
N PHE A 168 -0.49 -7.68 3.48
CA PHE A 168 -1.69 -8.42 3.10
C PHE A 168 -2.66 -8.38 4.28
N ALA A 169 -3.80 -7.73 4.11
CA ALA A 169 -4.71 -7.40 5.20
C ALA A 169 -5.94 -8.30 5.25
N ASP A 170 -6.52 -8.48 6.43
CA ASP A 170 -7.73 -9.28 6.65
C ASP A 170 -8.98 -8.76 5.91
N ASP A 171 -8.95 -7.53 5.40
CA ASP A 171 -10.02 -6.93 4.62
C ASP A 171 -10.02 -7.27 3.11
N GLY A 172 -9.15 -8.19 2.69
CA GLY A 172 -9.08 -8.64 1.30
C GLY A 172 -8.17 -7.81 0.40
N ASN A 173 -7.46 -6.81 0.93
CA ASN A 173 -6.60 -5.91 0.14
C ASN A 173 -5.12 -6.09 0.48
N VAL A 174 -4.27 -5.69 -0.48
CA VAL A 174 -2.84 -5.49 -0.24
C VAL A 174 -2.58 -4.00 -0.12
N TYR A 175 -1.85 -3.61 0.91
CA TYR A 175 -1.37 -2.25 1.10
C TYR A 175 0.13 -2.19 0.89
N GLU A 176 0.63 -1.13 0.27
CA GLU A 176 2.06 -0.95 0.04
C GLU A 176 2.54 0.46 0.36
N TYR A 177 3.83 0.57 0.66
CA TYR A 177 4.54 1.84 0.68
C TYR A 177 5.95 1.64 0.14
N THR A 178 6.36 2.52 -0.78
CA THR A 178 7.72 2.55 -1.34
C THR A 178 8.47 3.75 -0.78
N PHE A 179 9.46 3.47 0.08
CA PHE A 179 10.39 4.45 0.62
C PHE A 179 11.32 4.93 -0.49
N LYS A 180 11.58 6.24 -0.55
CA LYS A 180 12.44 6.82 -1.59
C LYS A 180 13.90 6.42 -1.34
N PRO A 181 14.74 6.47 -2.40
CA PRO A 181 16.19 6.40 -2.23
C PRO A 181 16.68 7.34 -1.14
N VAL A 182 17.74 6.93 -0.46
CA VAL A 182 18.45 7.60 0.63
C VAL A 182 17.66 7.84 1.92
N GLU A 183 16.39 7.44 1.98
CA GLU A 183 15.64 7.40 3.24
C GLU A 183 16.25 6.37 4.20
N LYS A 184 16.35 6.71 5.48
CA LYS A 184 16.78 5.78 6.54
C LYS A 184 15.63 4.84 6.89
N VAL A 185 15.43 3.83 6.05
CA VAL A 185 14.34 2.86 6.25
C VAL A 185 14.70 1.90 7.37
N THR A 186 13.90 1.90 8.42
CA THR A 186 14.01 0.95 9.52
C THR A 186 12.92 -0.13 9.50
N LEU A 187 13.01 -1.10 10.40
CA LEU A 187 11.97 -2.09 10.60
C LEU A 187 10.66 -1.46 11.11
N SER A 188 10.74 -0.36 11.87
CA SER A 188 9.59 0.38 12.37
C SER A 188 9.09 1.48 11.43
N SER A 189 9.84 1.84 10.38
CA SER A 189 9.37 2.82 9.38
C SER A 189 8.05 2.38 8.75
N GLY A 190 7.10 3.32 8.67
CA GLY A 190 5.72 3.12 8.26
C GLY A 190 4.78 2.69 9.39
N PHE A 191 5.27 2.61 10.64
CA PHE A 191 4.49 2.08 11.77
C PHE A 191 4.63 2.96 13.01
N ALA A 192 3.62 2.90 13.88
CA ALA A 192 3.65 3.55 15.18
C ALA A 192 2.98 2.66 16.24
N PRO A 193 3.31 2.83 17.53
CA PRO A 193 2.57 2.18 18.59
C PRO A 193 1.20 2.84 18.77
N LYS A 194 0.17 2.05 19.04
CA LYS A 194 -1.21 2.53 19.20
C LYS A 194 -1.50 2.84 20.65
N ASP A 195 -1.86 4.10 20.94
CA ASP A 195 -2.38 4.58 22.23
C ASP A 195 -1.56 4.12 23.45
N HIS A 196 -0.30 3.72 23.25
CA HIS A 196 0.55 3.09 24.24
C HIS A 196 2.01 3.32 23.90
N ASN A 197 2.66 4.21 24.62
CA ASN A 197 4.11 4.24 24.74
C ASN A 197 4.46 4.92 26.07
N ASP A 198 5.74 4.85 26.44
CA ASP A 198 6.20 5.39 27.73
C ASP A 198 6.39 6.93 27.71
N LYS A 199 5.98 7.64 26.64
CA LYS A 199 6.31 9.06 26.42
C LYS A 199 5.20 9.93 25.80
N ASP A 200 4.69 9.57 24.62
CA ASP A 200 3.65 10.29 23.86
C ASP A 200 2.61 9.31 23.26
N PRO A 201 1.44 9.13 23.88
CA PRO A 201 0.46 8.13 23.44
C PRO A 201 -0.11 8.38 22.02
N ASN A 202 0.17 9.53 21.39
CA ASN A 202 -0.39 9.93 20.09
C ASN A 202 0.60 9.82 18.92
N LEU A 203 1.62 8.95 19.02
CA LEU A 203 2.54 8.71 17.91
C LEU A 203 1.77 8.23 16.66
N LYS A 204 2.14 8.80 15.52
CA LYS A 204 1.61 8.45 14.21
C LYS A 204 2.70 7.87 13.33
N PRO A 205 2.35 6.95 12.40
CA PRO A 205 3.28 6.49 11.40
C PRO A 205 3.86 7.67 10.61
N ASP A 206 5.15 7.61 10.35
CA ASP A 206 5.88 8.55 9.49
C ASP A 206 5.43 8.45 8.02
N HIS A 207 4.91 7.29 7.61
CA HIS A 207 4.38 7.04 6.28
C HIS A 207 3.04 6.31 6.35
N ALA A 208 2.09 6.74 5.50
CA ALA A 208 0.83 6.04 5.28
C ALA A 208 0.95 5.13 4.06
N PHE A 209 0.45 3.90 4.19
CA PHE A 209 0.38 2.95 3.09
C PHE A 209 -0.79 3.31 2.17
N SER A 210 -0.67 2.97 0.89
CA SER A 210 -1.75 3.02 -0.11
C SER A 210 -2.20 1.62 -0.46
N LEU A 211 -3.30 1.48 -1.21
CA LEU A 211 -3.60 0.22 -1.89
C LEU A 211 -2.45 -0.11 -2.85
N SER A 212 -2.11 -1.39 -2.97
CA SER A 212 -1.07 -1.84 -3.89
C SER A 212 -1.48 -1.64 -5.34
N GLU A 213 -0.52 -1.21 -6.16
CA GLU A 213 -0.68 -1.18 -7.61
C GLU A 213 -0.09 -2.44 -8.28
N ASP A 214 0.47 -3.38 -7.49
CA ASP A 214 1.02 -4.63 -8.00
C ASP A 214 -0.09 -5.68 -8.20
N GLU A 215 -0.59 -5.77 -9.42
CA GLU A 215 -1.68 -6.70 -9.79
C GLU A 215 -1.42 -8.15 -9.37
N SER A 216 -0.14 -8.58 -9.35
CA SER A 216 0.21 -9.95 -8.90
C SER A 216 0.07 -10.15 -7.38
N ALA A 217 0.22 -9.08 -6.59
CA ALA A 217 -0.04 -9.09 -5.15
C ALA A 217 -1.55 -9.23 -4.92
N ASP A 218 -2.35 -8.47 -5.65
CA ASP A 218 -3.82 -8.54 -5.58
C ASP A 218 -4.34 -9.91 -5.98
N GLU A 219 -3.84 -10.49 -7.08
CA GLU A 219 -4.18 -11.87 -7.47
C GLU A 219 -3.85 -12.88 -6.36
N THR A 220 -2.72 -12.69 -5.68
CA THR A 220 -2.33 -13.53 -4.54
C THR A 220 -3.31 -13.35 -3.39
N MET A 221 -3.69 -12.11 -3.07
CA MET A 221 -4.67 -11.83 -2.04
C MET A 221 -6.03 -12.46 -2.34
N GLN A 222 -6.50 -12.39 -3.58
CA GLN A 222 -7.76 -13.02 -3.98
C GLN A 222 -7.74 -14.55 -3.80
N ARG A 223 -6.59 -15.20 -4.05
CA ARG A 223 -6.42 -16.64 -3.76
C ARG A 223 -6.52 -16.92 -2.26
N LEU A 224 -5.85 -16.13 -1.42
CA LEU A 224 -5.94 -16.25 0.03
C LEU A 224 -7.38 -16.07 0.53
N VAL A 225 -8.09 -15.05 0.03
CA VAL A 225 -9.50 -14.80 0.36
C VAL A 225 -10.38 -16.00 -0.01
N LYS A 226 -10.19 -16.58 -1.20
CA LYS A 226 -10.96 -17.76 -1.64
C LYS A 226 -10.70 -18.98 -0.76
N GLN A 227 -9.45 -19.17 -0.32
CA GLN A 227 -9.02 -20.34 0.45
C GLN A 227 -9.38 -20.23 1.94
N TYR A 228 -9.22 -19.03 2.52
CA TYR A 228 -9.28 -18.81 3.97
C TYR A 228 -10.43 -17.90 4.42
N GLY A 229 -11.12 -17.21 3.51
CA GLY A 229 -12.23 -16.30 3.83
C GLY A 229 -13.55 -16.99 4.16
N ASN A 230 -13.70 -18.28 3.82
CA ASN A 230 -14.92 -19.07 4.07
C ASN A 230 -14.98 -19.70 5.48
N GLN A 231 -14.35 -19.07 6.46
CA GLN A 231 -14.43 -19.51 7.85
C GLN A 231 -15.88 -19.37 8.33
N LYS A 232 -16.56 -20.52 8.51
CA LYS A 232 -17.97 -20.57 8.89
C LYS A 232 -18.22 -19.68 10.11
N LYS A 233 -19.30 -18.90 10.06
CA LYS A 233 -19.74 -18.03 11.16
C LYS A 233 -19.94 -18.84 12.43
#